data_AF-A0A496XFG3-F1
#
_entry.id   AF-A0A496XFG3-F1
#
_cell.length_a   1.000
_cell.length_b   1.000
_cell.length_c   1.000
_cell.angle_alpha   90.00
_cell.angle_beta   90.00
_cell.angle_gamma   90.00
#
_symmetry.space_group_name_H-M   'P 1'
#
loop_
_entity.id
_entity.type
_entity.pdbx_description
1 polymer ?
#
loop_
_entity_poly.entity_id
_entity_poly.type
_entity_poly.pdbx_seq_one_letter_code
_entity_poly.pdbx_strand_id
1 'polypeptide(L)'
;MPRDQTGLNQMWRLIYLRDAIVGPAIDLHSRHPYSECRLTGIDDPAIMKVYQDTMERLDIVTMMPELVREFLMIGRFCSSLIFDRKSGTFTDWTVHDPDFLRIEPIPVRGYDPKIDLVASPALKNFLHSMDPRDMAVRDNLPDEFLDEFEKTGTYKLNPLNTLFVPRRANP
;
A
#
# COMPACT_ATOMS: atom_id res chain seq x y z
N MET A 1 27.06 8.74 4.92
CA MET A 1 25.71 9.15 4.47
C MET A 1 25.24 8.15 3.43
N PRO A 2 23.94 7.80 3.42
CA PRO A 2 23.35 6.90 2.42
C PRO A 2 23.63 7.41 0.99
N ARG A 3 23.87 6.48 0.06
CA ARG A 3 24.16 6.81 -1.36
C ARG A 3 23.02 6.41 -2.29
N ASP A 4 22.10 5.62 -1.78
CA ASP A 4 20.98 4.99 -2.46
C ASP A 4 19.68 5.26 -1.68
N GLN A 5 18.54 5.20 -2.39
CA GLN A 5 17.24 5.47 -1.78
C GLN A 5 16.89 4.45 -0.69
N THR A 6 17.26 3.18 -0.89
CA THR A 6 17.02 2.10 0.08
C THR A 6 17.79 2.36 1.39
N GLY A 7 19.08 2.67 1.30
CA GLY A 7 19.87 3.07 2.47
C GLY A 7 19.32 4.31 3.18
N LEU A 8 18.76 5.26 2.44
CA LEU A 8 18.10 6.44 3.01
C LEU A 8 16.81 6.05 3.76
N ASN A 9 15.97 5.20 3.17
CA ASN A 9 14.74 4.71 3.80
C ASN A 9 15.04 3.91 5.07
N GLN A 10 16.08 3.07 5.07
CA GLN A 10 16.56 2.37 6.27
C GLN A 10 16.98 3.34 7.37
N MET A 11 17.69 4.42 7.03
CA MET A 11 18.06 5.45 7.99
C MET A 11 16.84 6.15 8.58
N TRP A 12 15.83 6.48 7.77
CA TRP A 12 14.58 7.08 8.26
C TRP A 12 13.81 6.15 9.20
N ARG A 13 13.74 4.85 8.86
CA ARG A 13 13.15 3.84 9.75
C ARG A 13 13.91 3.73 11.08
N LEU A 14 15.24 3.80 11.05
CA LEU A 14 16.06 3.82 12.27
C LEU A 14 15.80 5.06 13.12
N ILE A 15 15.70 6.24 12.51
CA ILE A 15 15.37 7.48 13.22
C ILE A 15 13.98 7.37 13.86
N TYR A 16 12.97 6.93 13.10
CA TYR A 16 11.62 6.71 13.64
C TYR A 16 11.62 5.76 14.86
N LEU A 17 12.39 4.67 14.80
CA LEU A 17 12.44 3.67 15.87
C LEU A 17 13.29 4.07 17.09
N ARG A 18 14.31 4.92 16.92
CA ARG A 18 15.33 5.17 17.96
C ARG A 18 15.31 6.58 18.52
N ASP A 19 14.83 7.55 17.75
CA ASP A 19 14.76 8.94 18.21
C ASP A 19 13.56 9.14 19.14
N ALA A 20 13.82 9.72 20.31
CA ALA A 20 12.83 9.91 21.35
C ALA A 20 11.75 10.97 21.03
N ILE A 21 11.94 11.77 19.97
CA ILE A 21 11.05 12.85 19.57
C ILE A 21 10.34 12.50 18.27
N VAL A 22 11.09 12.05 17.24
CA VAL A 22 10.55 11.81 15.90
C VAL A 22 9.51 10.69 15.89
N GLY A 23 9.78 9.56 16.56
CA GLY A 23 8.84 8.44 16.64
C GLY A 23 7.49 8.86 17.26
N PRO A 24 7.49 9.41 18.48
CA PRO A 24 6.27 9.91 19.12
C PRO A 24 5.57 11.01 18.34
N ALA A 25 6.30 11.93 17.70
CA ALA A 25 5.69 12.99 16.89
C ALA A 25 4.94 12.41 15.68
N ILE A 26 5.54 11.44 14.97
CA ILE A 26 4.89 10.76 13.84
C ILE A 26 3.67 9.96 14.31
N ASP A 27 3.78 9.24 15.43
CA ASP A 27 2.67 8.49 16.01
C ASP A 27 1.50 9.39 16.42
N LEU A 28 1.80 10.55 17.02
CA LEU A 28 0.81 11.54 17.42
C LEU A 28 0.06 12.09 16.18
N HIS A 29 0.82 12.52 15.16
CA HIS A 29 0.25 13.07 13.93
C HIS A 29 -0.51 12.03 13.11
N SER A 30 -0.09 10.77 13.13
CA SER A 30 -0.76 9.70 12.38
C SER A 30 -2.01 9.18 13.08
N ARG A 31 -2.08 9.14 14.41
CA ARG A 31 -3.24 8.57 15.12
C ARG A 31 -4.35 9.57 15.43
N HIS A 32 -4.00 10.79 15.83
CA HIS A 32 -5.02 11.75 16.30
C HIS A 32 -6.12 12.07 15.27
N PRO A 33 -5.82 12.26 13.98
CA PRO A 33 -6.84 12.67 13.02
C PRO A 33 -7.90 11.61 12.75
N TYR A 34 -7.62 10.33 13.00
CA TYR A 34 -8.42 9.21 12.48
C TYR A 34 -9.12 8.40 13.59
N SER A 35 -9.59 9.06 14.65
CA SER A 35 -10.24 8.36 15.78
C SER A 35 -11.65 7.86 15.47
N GLU A 36 -12.38 8.54 14.58
CA GLU A 36 -13.72 8.15 14.14
C GLU A 36 -13.91 8.60 12.70
N CYS A 37 -14.56 7.77 11.88
CA CYS A 37 -14.92 8.14 10.51
C CYS A 37 -16.40 7.85 10.29
N ARG A 38 -17.16 8.86 9.85
CA ARG A 38 -18.58 8.72 9.53
C ARG A 38 -18.89 9.37 8.20
N LEU A 39 -19.52 8.61 7.30
CA LEU A 39 -20.06 9.15 6.05
C LEU A 39 -21.28 10.03 6.34
N THR A 40 -21.35 11.17 5.66
CA THR A 40 -22.47 12.11 5.72
C THR A 40 -22.82 12.60 4.33
N GLY A 41 -24.08 12.97 4.10
CA GLY A 41 -24.52 13.56 2.83
C GLY A 41 -25.16 12.59 1.83
N ILE A 42 -25.49 11.37 2.25
CA ILE A 42 -26.31 10.42 1.47
C ILE A 42 -27.66 10.30 2.16
N ASP A 43 -28.73 10.70 1.47
CA ASP A 43 -30.10 10.67 2.01
C ASP A 43 -30.72 9.27 1.98
N ASP A 44 -30.30 8.42 1.04
CA ASP A 44 -30.76 7.03 0.90
C ASP A 44 -30.01 6.10 1.88
N PRO A 45 -30.70 5.49 2.86
CA PRO A 45 -30.07 4.60 3.84
C PRO A 45 -29.49 3.31 3.23
N ALA A 46 -30.07 2.81 2.13
CA ALA A 46 -29.60 1.58 1.50
C ALA A 46 -28.26 1.81 0.80
N ILE A 47 -28.11 2.96 0.14
CA ILE A 47 -26.85 3.37 -0.49
C ILE A 47 -25.80 3.65 0.59
N MET A 48 -26.17 4.40 1.64
CA MET A 48 -25.27 4.69 2.77
C MET A 48 -24.70 3.41 3.38
N LYS A 49 -25.54 2.40 3.57
CA LYS A 49 -25.12 1.12 4.15
C LYS A 49 -24.06 0.41 3.31
N VAL A 50 -24.18 0.39 1.98
CA VAL A 50 -23.16 -0.24 1.11
C VAL A 50 -21.80 0.43 1.27
N TYR A 51 -21.77 1.76 1.35
CA TYR A 51 -20.52 2.49 1.55
C TYR A 51 -19.95 2.28 2.96
N GLN A 52 -20.80 2.30 3.99
CA GLN A 52 -20.37 2.00 5.36
C GLN A 52 -19.81 0.58 5.50
N ASP A 53 -20.51 -0.42 4.97
CA ASP A 53 -20.06 -1.81 4.97
C ASP A 53 -18.71 -1.95 4.23
N THR A 54 -18.52 -1.21 3.14
CA THR A 54 -17.24 -1.19 2.40
C THR A 54 -16.13 -0.52 3.22
N MET A 55 -16.41 0.61 3.86
CA MET A 55 -15.43 1.31 4.71
C MET A 55 -15.00 0.48 5.93
N GLU A 56 -15.95 -0.23 6.53
CA GLU A 56 -15.68 -1.15 7.64
C GLU A 56 -14.84 -2.34 7.18
N ARG A 57 -15.14 -2.94 6.02
CA ARG A 57 -14.33 -4.02 5.44
C ARG A 57 -12.90 -3.59 5.14
N LEU A 58 -12.76 -2.38 4.61
CA LEU A 58 -11.47 -1.77 4.30
C LEU A 58 -10.70 -1.30 5.54
N ASP A 59 -11.30 -1.41 6.73
CA ASP A 59 -10.77 -0.95 8.02
C ASP A 59 -10.05 0.41 7.94
N ILE A 60 -10.74 1.38 7.35
CA ILE A 60 -10.16 2.71 7.04
C ILE A 60 -9.63 3.39 8.30
N VAL A 61 -10.28 3.18 9.44
CA VAL A 61 -9.89 3.79 10.73
C VAL A 61 -8.50 3.32 11.15
N THR A 62 -8.17 2.05 10.96
CA THR A 62 -6.84 1.50 11.27
C THR A 62 -5.83 1.76 10.15
N MET A 63 -6.26 1.66 8.89
CA MET A 63 -5.40 1.82 7.72
C MET A 63 -4.89 3.25 7.52
N MET A 64 -5.71 4.26 7.83
CA MET A 64 -5.30 5.67 7.63
C MET A 64 -4.09 6.08 8.50
N PRO A 65 -4.03 5.76 9.80
CA PRO A 65 -2.82 5.94 10.60
C PRO A 65 -1.59 5.24 10.03
N GLU A 66 -1.72 4.04 9.45
CA GLU A 66 -0.59 3.33 8.85
C GLU A 66 -0.09 4.04 7.58
N LEU A 67 -1.02 4.44 6.71
CA LEU A 67 -0.72 5.21 5.51
C LEU A 67 0.02 6.50 5.86
N VAL A 68 -0.51 7.27 6.83
CA VAL A 68 0.09 8.55 7.22
C VAL A 68 1.45 8.35 7.87
N ARG A 69 1.63 7.32 8.70
CA ARG A 69 2.92 6.99 9.30
C ARG A 69 3.98 6.70 8.25
N GLU A 70 3.67 5.84 7.27
CA GLU A 70 4.57 5.50 6.18
C GLU A 70 4.89 6.73 5.32
N PHE A 71 3.89 7.56 5.03
CA PHE A 71 4.06 8.82 4.30
C PHE A 71 4.94 9.83 5.05
N LEU A 72 4.78 9.97 6.37
CA LEU A 72 5.61 10.87 7.18
C LEU A 72 7.05 10.38 7.28
N MET A 73 7.24 9.06 7.46
CA MET A 73 8.55 8.44 7.60
C MET A 73 9.34 8.39 6.28
N ILE A 74 8.76 7.84 5.21
CA ILE A 74 9.46 7.57 3.94
C ILE A 74 9.12 8.61 2.87
N GLY A 75 7.98 9.27 2.97
CA GLY A 75 7.52 10.24 1.96
C GLY A 75 6.74 9.60 0.81
N ARG A 76 6.34 8.34 0.92
CA ARG A 76 5.49 7.68 -0.06
C ARG A 76 4.76 6.50 0.56
N PHE A 77 3.54 6.26 0.12
CA PHE A 77 2.75 5.08 0.44
C PHE A 77 2.20 4.48 -0.85
N CYS A 78 2.19 3.15 -0.94
CA CYS A 78 1.63 2.44 -2.08
C CYS A 78 0.90 1.18 -1.61
N SER A 79 -0.31 0.97 -2.10
CA SER A 79 -1.09 -0.24 -1.87
C SER A 79 -1.93 -0.60 -3.08
N SER A 80 -2.32 -1.86 -3.19
CA SER A 80 -3.30 -2.33 -4.17
C SER A 80 -4.58 -2.74 -3.46
N LEU A 81 -5.72 -2.20 -3.89
CA LEU A 81 -7.04 -2.57 -3.42
C LEU A 81 -7.49 -3.87 -4.10
N ILE A 82 -8.03 -4.78 -3.30
CA ILE A 82 -8.62 -6.04 -3.75
C ILE A 82 -10.10 -5.77 -4.08
N PHE A 83 -10.46 -5.92 -5.34
CA PHE A 83 -11.82 -5.71 -5.82
C PHE A 83 -12.52 -7.03 -6.06
N ASP A 84 -13.60 -7.29 -5.34
CA ASP A 84 -14.47 -8.43 -5.61
C ASP A 84 -15.51 -8.07 -6.67
N ARG A 85 -15.35 -8.64 -7.86
CA ARG A 85 -16.26 -8.43 -9.00
C ARG A 85 -17.67 -8.95 -8.75
N LYS A 86 -17.86 -9.92 -7.84
CA LYS A 86 -19.19 -10.49 -7.56
C LYS A 86 -20.03 -9.52 -6.73
N SER A 87 -19.44 -8.96 -5.67
CA SER A 87 -20.11 -7.96 -4.84
C SER A 87 -20.02 -6.54 -5.39
N GLY A 88 -19.09 -6.28 -6.33
CA GLY A 88 -18.84 -4.95 -6.85
C GLY A 88 -18.20 -4.01 -5.83
N THR A 89 -17.54 -4.56 -4.80
CA THR A 89 -16.96 -3.79 -3.69
C THR A 89 -15.48 -4.10 -3.52
N PHE A 90 -14.75 -3.14 -2.95
CA PHE A 90 -13.39 -3.39 -2.48
C PHE A 90 -13.44 -4.11 -1.13
N THR A 91 -12.65 -5.16 -0.99
CA THR A 91 -12.68 -6.03 0.19
C THR A 91 -11.49 -5.85 1.11
N ASP A 92 -10.33 -5.47 0.56
CA ASP A 92 -9.08 -5.38 1.32
C ASP A 92 -8.01 -4.56 0.58
N TRP A 93 -6.84 -4.35 1.20
CA TRP A 93 -5.69 -3.59 0.69
C TRP A 93 -4.42 -4.43 0.90
N THR A 94 -3.63 -4.61 -0.15
CA THR A 94 -2.27 -5.12 -0.04
C THR A 94 -1.29 -3.95 -0.01
N VAL A 95 -0.67 -3.69 1.14
CA VAL A 95 0.36 -2.65 1.28
C VAL A 95 1.69 -3.15 0.71
N HIS A 96 2.33 -2.33 -0.12
CA HIS A 96 3.60 -2.65 -0.74
C HIS A 96 4.75 -1.90 -0.05
N ASP A 97 5.84 -2.60 0.26
CA ASP A 97 7.05 -1.96 0.79
C ASP A 97 7.65 -1.02 -0.28
N PRO A 98 7.80 0.28 0.01
CA PRO A 98 8.31 1.23 -0.97
C PRO A 98 9.72 0.92 -1.50
N ASP A 99 10.54 0.17 -0.76
CA ASP A 99 11.87 -0.23 -1.22
C ASP A 99 11.84 -1.20 -2.40
N PHE A 100 10.72 -1.91 -2.57
CA PHE A 100 10.51 -2.88 -3.63
C PHE A 100 9.56 -2.37 -4.71
N LEU A 101 9.52 -1.06 -4.92
CA LEU A 101 8.71 -0.42 -5.98
C LEU A 101 9.61 0.32 -6.97
N ARG A 102 9.40 0.05 -8.26
CA ARG A 102 9.93 0.86 -9.36
C ARG A 102 8.83 1.82 -9.84
N ILE A 103 9.05 3.11 -9.59
CA ILE A 103 8.10 4.17 -9.93
C ILE A 103 8.69 4.99 -11.08
N GLU A 104 8.00 5.02 -12.21
CA GLU A 104 8.41 5.75 -13.40
C GLU A 104 7.33 6.79 -13.76
N PRO A 105 7.63 8.10 -13.66
CA PRO A 105 6.67 9.12 -14.04
C PRO A 105 6.37 9.06 -15.54
N ILE A 106 5.10 9.20 -15.90
CA ILE A 106 4.71 9.42 -17.29
C ILE A 106 5.00 10.89 -17.60
N PRO A 107 5.74 11.23 -18.67
CA PRO A 107 6.12 12.62 -18.99
C PRO A 107 4.96 13.42 -19.60
N VAL A 108 3.75 13.23 -19.06
CA VAL A 108 2.52 13.92 -19.44
C VAL A 108 1.79 14.33 -18.17
N ARG A 109 1.39 15.59 -18.07
CA ARG A 109 0.67 16.11 -16.90
C ARG A 109 -0.69 15.40 -16.74
N GLY A 110 -1.05 15.08 -15.51
CA GLY A 110 -2.35 14.49 -15.17
C GLY A 110 -2.42 12.97 -15.26
N TYR A 111 -1.32 12.29 -15.61
CA TYR A 111 -1.25 10.84 -15.57
C TYR A 111 -0.52 10.36 -14.32
N ASP A 112 -1.05 9.31 -13.71
CA ASP A 112 -0.38 8.61 -12.62
C ASP A 112 0.91 7.94 -13.12
N PRO A 113 1.94 7.82 -12.26
CA PRO A 113 3.17 7.14 -12.63
C PRO A 113 2.92 5.65 -12.89
N LYS A 114 3.77 5.04 -13.71
CA LYS A 114 3.85 3.58 -13.81
C LYS A 114 4.49 3.04 -12.54
N ILE A 115 3.87 2.05 -11.90
CA ILE A 115 4.38 1.45 -10.66
C ILE A 115 4.51 -0.05 -10.88
N ASP A 116 5.74 -0.56 -10.80
CA ASP A 116 6.02 -1.98 -10.85
C ASP A 116 6.48 -2.47 -9.47
N LEU A 117 5.87 -3.55 -9.00
CA LEU A 117 6.30 -4.26 -7.80
C LEU A 117 7.51 -5.12 -8.16
N VAL A 118 8.62 -4.91 -7.47
CA VAL A 118 9.84 -5.70 -7.58
C VAL A 118 9.77 -6.82 -6.55
N ALA A 119 10.15 -8.04 -6.93
CA ALA A 119 10.09 -9.16 -5.99
C ALA A 119 11.08 -8.95 -4.82
N SER A 120 10.54 -8.75 -3.62
CA SER A 120 11.33 -8.71 -2.39
C SER A 120 11.98 -10.07 -2.11
N PRO A 121 13.09 -10.15 -1.36
CA PRO A 121 13.68 -11.42 -0.97
C PRO A 121 12.67 -12.35 -0.29
N ALA A 122 11.78 -11.79 0.55
CA ALA A 122 10.71 -12.53 1.20
C ALA A 122 9.70 -13.08 0.18
N LEU A 123 9.28 -12.27 -0.80
CA LEU A 123 8.36 -12.72 -1.84
C LEU A 123 9.00 -13.81 -2.70
N LYS A 124 10.27 -13.67 -3.09
CA LYS A 124 10.99 -14.72 -3.84
C LYS A 124 11.06 -16.02 -3.05
N ASN A 125 11.36 -15.95 -1.76
CA ASN A 125 11.40 -17.13 -0.90
C ASN A 125 10.01 -17.79 -0.77
N PHE A 126 8.96 -16.98 -0.63
CA PHE A 126 7.58 -17.45 -0.58
C PHE A 126 7.17 -18.16 -1.88
N LEU A 127 7.50 -17.57 -3.04
CA LEU A 127 7.17 -18.13 -4.36
C LEU A 127 7.81 -19.51 -4.58
N HIS A 128 9.02 -19.73 -4.06
CA HIS A 128 9.76 -20.99 -4.15
C HIS A 128 9.64 -21.88 -2.90
N SER A 129 8.82 -21.49 -1.92
CA SER A 129 8.66 -22.24 -0.68
C SER A 129 7.95 -23.57 -0.95
N MET A 130 8.40 -24.61 -0.25
CA MET A 130 7.78 -25.94 -0.23
C MET A 130 7.01 -26.19 1.07
N ASP A 131 6.82 -25.16 1.90
CA ASP A 131 6.00 -25.25 3.10
C ASP A 131 4.51 -25.40 2.68
N PRO A 132 3.77 -26.40 3.20
CA PRO A 132 2.37 -26.60 2.87
C PRO A 132 1.48 -25.37 3.10
N ARG A 133 1.84 -24.50 4.05
CA ARG A 133 1.11 -23.25 4.35
C ARG A 133 1.31 -22.23 3.24
N ASP A 134 2.53 -22.09 2.74
CA ASP A 134 2.85 -21.15 1.67
C ASP A 134 2.26 -21.63 0.33
N MET A 135 2.29 -22.94 0.08
CA MET A 135 1.67 -23.55 -1.09
C MET A 135 0.17 -23.28 -1.13
N ALA A 136 -0.54 -23.47 -0.01
CA ALA A 136 -1.98 -23.21 0.06
C ALA A 136 -2.35 -21.75 -0.23
N VAL A 137 -1.49 -20.79 0.13
CA VAL A 137 -1.69 -19.38 -0.20
C VAL A 137 -1.35 -19.11 -1.67
N ARG A 138 -0.27 -19.69 -2.18
CA ARG A 138 0.15 -19.55 -3.58
C ARG A 138 -0.91 -20.07 -4.55
N ASP A 139 -1.59 -21.17 -4.22
CA ASP A 139 -2.66 -21.75 -5.04
C ASP A 139 -3.90 -20.84 -5.15
N ASN A 140 -4.02 -19.83 -4.27
CA ASN A 140 -5.08 -18.81 -4.34
C ASN A 140 -4.65 -17.55 -5.09
N LEU A 141 -3.38 -17.42 -5.48
CA LEU A 141 -2.91 -16.28 -6.26
C LEU A 141 -3.26 -16.46 -7.74
N PRO A 142 -3.50 -15.38 -8.49
CA PRO A 142 -3.71 -15.47 -9.92
C PRO A 142 -2.47 -16.04 -10.62
N ASP A 143 -2.65 -17.02 -11.52
CA ASP A 143 -1.54 -17.61 -12.28
C ASP A 143 -0.73 -16.53 -13.04
N GLU A 144 -1.43 -15.52 -13.57
CA GLU A 144 -0.81 -14.37 -14.27
C GLU A 144 0.21 -13.62 -13.40
N PHE A 145 -0.03 -13.53 -12.09
CA PHE A 145 0.86 -12.87 -11.15
C PHE A 145 2.19 -13.64 -11.01
N LEU A 146 2.11 -14.96 -10.86
CA LEU A 146 3.28 -15.83 -10.74
C LEU A 146 4.09 -15.82 -12.04
N ASP A 147 3.40 -15.97 -13.17
CA ASP A 147 3.98 -15.96 -14.51
C ASP A 147 4.75 -14.67 -14.83
N GLU A 148 4.19 -13.51 -14.47
CA GLU A 148 4.83 -12.22 -14.75
C GLU A 148 6.08 -12.01 -13.87
N PHE A 149 6.01 -12.45 -12.61
CA PHE A 149 7.15 -12.42 -11.70
C PHE A 149 8.29 -13.33 -12.15
N GLU A 150 8.00 -14.55 -12.62
CA GLU A 150 9.01 -15.47 -13.14
C GLU A 150 9.68 -14.95 -14.41
N LYS A 151 8.91 -14.35 -15.33
CA LYS A 151 9.42 -13.86 -16.62
C LYS A 151 10.24 -12.58 -16.49
N THR A 152 9.78 -11.62 -15.68
CA THR A 152 10.33 -10.25 -15.67
C THR A 152 10.98 -9.85 -14.35
N GLY A 153 10.76 -10.61 -13.28
CA GLY A 153 11.18 -10.26 -11.92
C GLY A 153 10.38 -9.11 -11.30
N THR A 154 9.35 -8.62 -12.00
CA THR A 154 8.48 -7.52 -11.59
C THR A 154 7.01 -7.85 -11.90
N TYR A 155 6.09 -7.15 -11.25
CA TYR A 155 4.66 -7.22 -11.55
C TYR A 155 4.09 -5.82 -11.71
N LYS A 156 3.36 -5.59 -12.81
CA LYS A 156 2.81 -4.27 -13.11
C LYS A 156 1.56 -4.03 -12.29
N LEU A 157 1.58 -3.03 -11.42
CA LEU A 157 0.41 -2.67 -10.64
C LEU A 157 -0.64 -2.00 -11.54
N ASN A 158 -1.90 -2.42 -11.40
CA ASN A 158 -3.00 -1.86 -12.17
C ASN A 158 -3.34 -0.45 -11.62
N PRO A 159 -3.30 0.61 -12.44
CA PRO A 159 -3.59 1.97 -11.99
C PRO A 159 -5.00 2.14 -11.36
N LEU A 160 -5.98 1.33 -11.76
CA LEU A 160 -7.37 1.46 -11.30
C LEU A 160 -7.59 1.03 -9.85
N ASN A 161 -6.79 0.09 -9.35
CA ASN A 161 -6.89 -0.39 -7.98
C ASN A 161 -5.66 -0.06 -7.15
N THR A 162 -4.68 0.66 -7.69
CA THR A 162 -3.48 1.04 -6.96
C THR A 162 -3.65 2.41 -6.34
N LEU A 163 -3.56 2.47 -5.02
CA LEU A 163 -3.46 3.71 -4.28
C LEU A 163 -1.99 4.09 -4.13
N PHE A 164 -1.60 5.24 -4.67
CA PHE A 164 -0.25 5.77 -4.53
C PHE A 164 -0.28 7.20 -4.01
N VAL A 165 0.40 7.42 -2.89
CA VAL A 165 0.48 8.74 -2.22
C VAL A 165 1.94 9.17 -2.15
N PRO A 166 2.44 9.94 -3.13
CA PRO A 166 3.80 10.47 -3.12
C PRO A 166 3.90 11.81 -2.38
N ARG A 167 5.04 12.07 -1.74
CA ARG A 167 5.41 13.42 -1.31
C ARG A 167 5.56 14.30 -2.54
N ARG A 168 4.77 15.36 -2.63
CA ARG A 168 4.86 16.33 -3.72
C ARG A 168 6.16 17.10 -3.58
N ALA A 169 7.02 17.01 -4.59
CA ALA A 169 8.26 17.78 -4.64
C ALA A 169 8.02 19.26 -5.04
N ASN A 170 6.84 19.58 -5.59
CA ASN A 170 6.43 20.96 -5.90
C ASN A 170 4.88 21.07 -5.84
N PRO A 171 4.30 22.19 -5.35
CA PRO A 171 2.85 22.44 -5.38
C PRO A 171 2.26 22.49 -6.78
#